data_AF-A0A327H948-F1
#
_entry.id   AF-A0A327H948-F1
#
_cell.length_a   1.000
_cell.length_b   1.000
_cell.length_c   1.000
_cell.angle_alpha   90.00
_cell.angle_beta   90.00
_cell.angle_gamma   90.00
#
_symmetry.space_group_name_H-M   'P 1'
#
loop_
_entity.id
_entity.type
_entity.pdbx_description
1 polymer ?
#
loop_
_entity_poly.entity_id
_entity_poly.type
_entity_poly.pdbx_seq_one_letter_code
_entity_poly.pdbx_strand_id
1 'polypeptide(L)'
;MDEKILLGSIIAGGSALFFIVLYLVNRFRKRRELRQQLKLRNASRAPLSSMRSQRSDRGNARRHIVSRGLQLDQLSGSAQDAYQQRQQRRVAQYSDLQLVMDEIFIPERDAVETEPEEEEMPDDRSTWIAENEDNLNAHANLVAQEEVGTGISVRVSQDEDRELMERLAREGGKSGVVQISLAWDDYNDLDMHVFCPSGERIYFNNRKSNCGGELDVDMNVRPKSKKPIENVVWTDEAPDGEYKIGVHFYKHHRKRRTKRTCQFRLRVVTYGQAKEYSGELTHGDPMSMITSFVLIKPDEEE
;
A
#
# COMPACT_ATOMS: atom_id res chain seq x y z
N MET A 1 0.19 56.27 36.87
CA MET A 1 0.82 55.62 35.69
C MET A 1 2.07 54.90 36.18
N ASP A 2 2.03 54.04 37.19
CA ASP A 2 1.39 52.73 37.38
C ASP A 2 2.40 51.60 37.15
N GLU A 3 3.06 51.19 38.25
CA GLU A 3 3.91 49.98 38.34
C GLU A 3 3.21 48.72 37.82
N LYS A 4 1.87 48.70 37.80
CA LYS A 4 1.06 47.64 37.20
C LYS A 4 1.24 47.51 35.68
N ILE A 5 1.55 48.61 34.98
CA ILE A 5 1.81 48.61 33.53
C ILE A 5 3.21 48.05 33.24
N LEU A 6 4.20 48.36 34.09
CA LEU A 6 5.56 47.85 33.96
C LEU A 6 5.62 46.33 34.24
N LEU A 7 4.91 45.86 35.27
CA LEU A 7 4.83 44.43 35.62
C LEU A 7 4.08 43.62 34.55
N GLY A 8 3.00 44.15 33.98
CA GLY A 8 2.28 43.53 32.86
C GLY A 8 3.11 43.40 31.58
N SER A 9 3.99 44.38 31.32
CA SER A 9 4.89 44.37 30.15
C SER A 9 6.00 43.31 30.27
N ILE A 10 6.51 43.06 31.48
CA ILE A 10 7.54 42.05 31.75
C ILE A 10 6.96 40.63 31.67
N ILE A 11 5.73 40.43 32.15
CA ILE A 11 5.04 39.12 32.09
C ILE A 11 4.64 38.79 30.64
N ALA A 12 4.17 39.77 29.86
CA ALA A 12 3.86 39.59 28.44
C ALA A 12 5.13 39.38 27.57
N GLY A 13 6.24 40.05 27.90
CA GLY A 13 7.53 39.84 27.23
C GLY A 13 8.12 38.46 27.52
N GLY A 14 8.01 37.98 28.76
CA GLY A 14 8.45 36.64 29.17
C GLY A 14 7.65 35.50 28.53
N SER A 15 6.32 35.67 28.39
CA SER A 15 5.47 34.68 27.71
C SER A 15 5.72 34.65 26.21
N ALA A 16 5.90 35.80 25.55
CA ALA A 16 6.28 35.86 24.14
C ALA A 16 7.63 35.17 23.88
N LEU A 17 8.63 35.39 24.75
CA LEU A 17 9.93 34.72 24.66
C LEU A 17 9.78 33.20 24.81
N PHE A 18 8.95 32.74 25.75
CA PHE A 18 8.66 31.32 25.97
C PHE A 18 8.00 30.66 24.74
N PHE A 19 7.02 31.31 24.11
CA PHE A 19 6.40 30.81 22.88
C PHE A 19 7.38 30.81 21.68
N ILE A 20 8.27 31.80 21.59
CA ILE A 20 9.33 31.83 20.57
C ILE A 20 10.31 30.67 20.78
N VAL A 21 10.73 30.40 22.03
CA VAL A 21 11.60 29.26 22.34
C VAL A 21 10.90 27.94 22.02
N LEU A 22 9.64 27.75 22.43
CA LEU A 22 8.86 26.57 22.07
C LEU A 22 8.71 26.39 20.56
N TYR A 23 8.43 27.46 19.83
CA TYR A 23 8.35 27.44 18.37
C TYR A 23 9.68 27.04 17.73
N LEU A 24 10.80 27.60 18.21
CA LEU A 24 12.13 27.24 17.74
C LEU A 24 12.47 25.79 18.05
N VAL A 25 12.19 25.31 19.28
CA VAL A 25 12.38 23.90 19.68
C VAL A 25 11.56 22.97 18.79
N ASN A 26 10.28 23.28 18.57
CA ASN A 26 9.41 22.50 17.71
C ASN A 26 9.89 22.50 16.25
N ARG A 27 10.31 23.67 15.74
CA ARG A 27 10.92 23.81 14.40
C ARG A 27 12.22 23.02 14.27
N PHE A 28 13.05 22.98 15.31
CA PHE A 28 14.27 22.18 15.34
C PHE A 28 13.99 20.68 15.40
N ARG A 29 13.00 20.24 16.20
CA ARG A 29 12.52 18.85 16.23
C ARG A 29 12.02 18.42 14.85
N LYS A 30 11.10 19.19 14.26
CA LYS A 30 10.56 18.95 12.92
C LYS A 30 11.64 18.93 11.82
N ARG A 31 12.65 19.80 11.90
CA ARG A 31 13.81 19.78 10.98
C ARG A 31 14.69 18.55 11.17
N ARG A 32 14.90 18.08 12.39
CA ARG A 32 15.67 16.84 12.67
C ARG A 32 14.93 15.62 12.14
N GLU A 33 13.62 15.53 12.39
CA GLU A 33 12.76 14.48 11.85
C GLU A 33 12.79 14.45 10.32
N LEU A 34 12.64 15.61 9.66
CA LEU A 34 12.72 15.72 8.20
C LEU A 34 14.07 15.26 7.65
N ARG A 35 15.17 15.65 8.30
CA ARG A 35 16.53 15.19 7.93
C ARG A 35 16.70 13.69 8.10
N GLN A 36 16.13 13.12 9.16
CA GLN A 36 16.17 11.68 9.41
C GLN A 36 15.33 10.91 8.38
N GLN A 37 14.15 11.41 8.04
CA GLN A 37 13.31 10.88 6.95
C GLN A 37 14.04 10.95 5.60
N LEU A 38 14.66 12.09 5.27
CA LEU A 38 15.45 12.25 4.04
C LEU A 38 16.65 11.30 3.99
N LYS A 39 17.34 11.09 5.12
CA LYS A 39 18.43 10.11 5.20
C LYS A 39 17.93 8.68 4.99
N LEU A 40 16.82 8.29 5.63
CA LEU A 40 16.20 6.97 5.45
C LEU A 40 15.75 6.75 4.00
N ARG A 41 15.10 7.76 3.40
CA ARG A 41 14.70 7.76 1.98
C ARG A 41 15.90 7.67 1.04
N ASN A 42 16.99 8.38 1.33
CA ASN A 42 18.19 8.28 0.49
C ASN A 42 18.92 6.95 0.67
N ALA A 43 18.87 6.34 1.85
CA ALA A 43 19.46 5.02 2.11
C ALA A 43 18.70 3.90 1.40
N SER A 44 17.38 3.98 1.24
CA SER A 44 16.60 3.06 0.41
C SER A 44 16.84 3.26 -1.09
N ARG A 45 17.12 4.50 -1.52
CA ARG A 45 17.44 4.83 -2.93
C ARG A 45 18.88 4.51 -3.36
N ALA A 46 19.83 4.51 -2.45
CA ALA A 46 21.24 4.25 -2.75
C ALA A 46 21.49 2.91 -3.50
N PRO A 47 20.90 1.77 -3.10
CA PRO A 47 21.01 0.52 -3.85
C PRO A 47 20.27 0.51 -5.20
N LEU A 48 19.19 1.30 -5.36
CA LEU A 48 18.50 1.46 -6.65
C LEU A 48 19.36 2.26 -7.65
N SER A 49 20.13 3.24 -7.16
CA SER A 49 21.03 4.05 -7.98
C SER A 49 22.27 3.30 -8.44
N SER A 50 22.83 2.39 -7.63
CA SER A 50 23.99 1.57 -8.01
C SER A 50 23.62 0.41 -8.95
N MET A 51 22.39 -0.11 -8.86
CA MET A 51 21.88 -1.07 -9.86
C MET A 51 21.63 -0.41 -11.23
N ARG A 52 21.34 0.89 -11.26
CA ARG A 52 21.15 1.66 -12.51
C ARG A 52 22.45 1.86 -13.28
N SER A 53 23.61 1.84 -12.61
CA SER A 53 24.92 2.08 -13.23
C SER A 53 25.62 0.80 -13.75
N GLN A 54 25.01 -0.38 -13.63
CA GLN A 54 25.64 -1.66 -14.02
C GLN A 54 25.00 -2.34 -15.25
N ARG A 55 24.19 -1.64 -16.04
CA ARG A 55 23.59 -2.18 -17.27
C ARG A 55 24.04 -1.40 -18.50
N SER A 56 25.32 -1.54 -18.84
CA SER A 56 25.85 -1.21 -20.17
C SER A 56 26.43 -2.48 -20.80
N ASP A 57 25.62 -3.53 -20.93
CA ASP A 57 25.92 -4.59 -21.88
C ASP A 57 24.74 -5.54 -22.03
N ARG A 58 24.12 -5.52 -23.23
CA ARG A 58 23.60 -6.68 -24.00
C ARG A 58 22.45 -6.27 -24.93
N GLY A 59 22.78 -6.20 -26.21
CA GLY A 59 22.06 -6.82 -27.32
C GLY A 59 20.56 -6.59 -27.45
N ASN A 60 20.20 -5.69 -28.37
CA ASN A 60 19.06 -5.74 -29.28
C ASN A 60 17.79 -6.46 -28.79
N ALA A 61 16.90 -5.73 -28.11
CA ALA A 61 15.47 -5.99 -28.12
C ALA A 61 14.71 -4.71 -27.75
N ARG A 62 13.74 -4.31 -28.60
CA ARG A 62 12.72 -3.28 -28.38
C ARG A 62 11.74 -3.66 -27.24
N ARG A 63 12.27 -4.03 -26.07
CA ARG A 63 11.48 -4.45 -24.91
C ARG A 63 11.60 -3.38 -23.82
N HIS A 64 10.47 -3.03 -23.24
CA HIS A 64 10.42 -2.16 -22.08
C HIS A 64 11.37 -2.66 -20.99
N ILE A 65 12.14 -1.74 -20.42
CA ILE A 65 13.04 -2.05 -19.32
C ILE A 65 12.23 -1.99 -18.04
N VAL A 66 12.23 -3.11 -17.30
CA VAL A 66 11.55 -3.21 -16.01
C VAL A 66 12.62 -3.29 -14.92
N SER A 67 12.69 -2.24 -14.11
CA SER A 67 13.49 -2.22 -12.88
C SER A 67 12.60 -2.53 -11.69
N ARG A 68 12.93 -3.54 -10.88
CA ARG A 68 12.12 -3.95 -9.73
C ARG A 68 12.66 -3.31 -8.44
N GLY A 69 11.74 -2.94 -7.55
CA GLY A 69 12.07 -2.46 -6.21
C GLY A 69 12.69 -3.55 -5.33
N LEU A 70 13.42 -3.11 -4.31
CA LEU A 70 14.05 -4.00 -3.35
C LEU A 70 13.01 -4.67 -2.46
N GLN A 71 13.25 -5.94 -2.16
CA GLN A 71 12.44 -6.69 -1.21
C GLN A 71 13.12 -6.73 0.16
N LEU A 72 12.35 -6.86 1.23
CA LEU A 72 12.82 -6.84 2.62
C LEU A 72 13.87 -7.93 2.91
N ASP A 73 13.74 -9.10 2.28
CA ASP A 73 14.65 -10.23 2.38
C ASP A 73 16.02 -9.97 1.69
N GLN A 74 16.10 -8.94 0.84
CA GLN A 74 17.34 -8.53 0.15
C GLN A 74 18.13 -7.47 0.90
N LEU A 75 17.59 -6.93 2.00
CA LEU A 75 18.21 -5.85 2.76
C LEU A 75 19.23 -6.37 3.77
N SER A 76 20.23 -5.53 4.10
CA SER A 76 21.12 -5.78 5.24
C SER A 76 20.36 -5.69 6.56
N GLY A 77 20.88 -6.31 7.63
CA GLY A 77 20.23 -6.28 8.96
C GLY A 77 19.91 -4.86 9.45
N SER A 78 20.85 -3.92 9.31
CA SER A 78 20.61 -2.52 9.69
C SER A 78 19.51 -1.83 8.86
N ALA A 79 19.34 -2.22 7.59
CA ALA A 79 18.29 -1.70 6.74
C ALA A 79 16.93 -2.35 7.06
N GLN A 80 16.92 -3.63 7.47
CA GLN A 80 15.74 -4.31 8.01
C GLN A 80 15.27 -3.67 9.32
N ASP A 81 16.18 -3.36 10.25
CA ASP A 81 15.86 -2.65 11.50
C ASP A 81 15.26 -1.26 11.21
N ALA A 82 15.85 -0.53 10.26
CA ALA A 82 15.34 0.77 9.83
C ALA A 82 13.94 0.66 9.19
N TYR A 83 13.66 -0.43 8.48
CA TYR A 83 12.34 -0.73 7.95
C TYR A 83 11.34 -1.05 9.06
N GLN A 84 11.71 -1.87 10.05
CA GLN A 84 10.85 -2.19 11.20
C GLN A 84 10.44 -0.92 11.97
N GLN A 85 11.37 0.02 12.18
CA GLN A 85 11.04 1.31 12.80
C GLN A 85 10.03 2.13 11.98
N ARG A 86 10.11 2.09 10.64
CA ARG A 86 9.11 2.74 9.78
C ARG A 86 7.76 2.03 9.83
N GLN A 87 7.76 0.70 9.91
CA GLN A 87 6.53 -0.07 10.07
C GLN A 87 5.83 0.22 11.38
N GLN A 88 6.56 0.28 12.50
CA GLN A 88 5.98 0.67 13.79
C GLN A 88 5.31 2.06 13.74
N ARG A 89 5.91 3.01 13.01
CA ARG A 89 5.31 4.34 12.80
C ARG A 89 4.04 4.28 11.96
N ARG A 90 4.00 3.43 10.92
CA ARG A 90 2.79 3.23 10.10
C ARG A 90 1.67 2.60 10.92
N VAL A 91 1.97 1.60 11.73
CA VAL A 91 1.00 0.96 12.63
C VAL A 91 0.45 1.97 13.64
N ALA A 92 1.32 2.74 14.29
CA ALA A 92 0.90 3.80 15.21
C ALA A 92 0.01 4.84 14.53
N GLN A 93 0.41 5.34 13.36
CA GLN A 93 -0.41 6.30 12.61
C GLN A 93 -1.76 5.70 12.17
N TYR A 94 -1.77 4.45 11.73
CA TYR A 94 -3.00 3.77 11.31
C TYR A 94 -4.01 3.65 12.45
N SER A 95 -3.52 3.34 13.65
CA SER A 95 -4.31 3.36 14.87
C SER A 95 -4.77 4.78 15.24
N ASP A 96 -3.88 5.78 15.19
CA ASP A 96 -4.19 7.19 15.52
C ASP A 96 -5.27 7.77 14.60
N LEU A 97 -5.30 7.34 13.34
CA LEU A 97 -6.28 7.74 12.34
C LEU A 97 -7.62 6.97 12.47
N GLN A 98 -7.75 6.08 13.46
CA GLN A 98 -8.92 5.24 13.71
C GLN A 98 -9.38 4.48 12.46
N LEU A 99 -8.42 4.00 11.68
CA LEU A 99 -8.69 3.25 10.44
C LEU A 99 -8.88 1.74 10.69
N VAL A 100 -8.72 1.29 11.94
CA VAL A 100 -9.06 -0.07 12.34
C VAL A 100 -10.57 -0.20 12.41
N MET A 101 -11.15 -0.80 11.37
CA MET A 101 -12.60 -0.89 11.18
C MET A 101 -13.30 -1.86 12.16
N ASP A 102 -12.53 -2.67 12.90
CA ASP A 102 -13.01 -3.73 13.82
C ASP A 102 -13.83 -3.20 15.03
N GLU A 103 -13.78 -1.91 15.36
CA GLU A 103 -14.44 -1.36 16.56
C GLU A 103 -15.77 -0.61 16.30
N ILE A 104 -16.15 -0.38 15.04
CA ILE A 104 -17.31 0.47 14.73
C ILE A 104 -18.61 -0.34 14.55
N PHE A 105 -18.51 -1.64 14.25
CA PHE A 105 -19.69 -2.48 14.02
C PHE A 105 -19.70 -3.74 14.90
N ILE A 106 -20.65 -3.72 15.84
CA ILE A 106 -21.27 -4.82 16.61
C ILE A 106 -20.72 -5.01 18.05
N PRO A 107 -21.50 -4.62 19.08
CA PRO A 107 -21.19 -4.98 20.47
C PRO A 107 -21.19 -6.50 20.62
N GLU A 108 -20.32 -7.02 21.49
CA GLU A 108 -20.33 -8.40 21.98
C GLU A 108 -21.76 -8.83 22.33
N ARG A 109 -22.45 -9.47 21.38
CA ARG A 109 -23.61 -10.30 21.65
C ARG A 109 -23.15 -11.71 21.34
N ASP A 110 -23.07 -12.47 22.42
CA ASP A 110 -22.63 -13.85 22.48
C ASP A 110 -23.12 -14.66 21.28
N ALA A 111 -22.20 -15.47 20.77
CA ALA A 111 -22.43 -16.43 19.71
C ALA A 111 -23.69 -17.27 19.96
N VAL A 112 -24.79 -16.90 19.31
CA VAL A 112 -25.90 -17.80 19.03
C VAL A 112 -25.71 -18.25 17.59
N GLU A 113 -25.61 -19.56 17.38
CA GLU A 113 -25.49 -20.27 16.09
C GLU A 113 -26.76 -20.16 15.22
N THR A 114 -27.23 -18.94 15.00
CA THR A 114 -28.15 -18.63 13.91
C THR A 114 -27.36 -17.76 12.97
N GLU A 115 -27.02 -18.23 11.77
CA GLU A 115 -26.55 -17.33 10.71
C GLU A 115 -27.62 -16.25 10.55
N PRO A 116 -27.41 -14.99 10.99
CA PRO A 116 -28.13 -13.94 10.32
C PRO A 116 -27.48 -13.89 8.94
N GLU A 117 -28.29 -13.84 7.90
CA GLU A 117 -27.84 -13.13 6.71
C GLU A 117 -27.51 -11.71 7.21
N GLU A 118 -26.26 -11.46 7.59
CA GLU A 118 -25.73 -10.13 7.83
C GLU A 118 -25.81 -9.43 6.47
N GLU A 119 -27.01 -8.95 6.14
CA GLU A 119 -27.23 -7.94 5.13
C GLU A 119 -26.51 -6.69 5.64
N GLU A 120 -25.19 -6.63 5.46
CA GLU A 120 -24.48 -5.37 5.51
C GLU A 120 -25.15 -4.45 4.51
N MET A 121 -25.82 -3.45 5.06
CA MET A 121 -26.42 -2.36 4.32
C MET A 121 -25.27 -1.71 3.53
N PRO A 122 -25.32 -1.71 2.18
CA PRO A 122 -24.29 -1.08 1.35
C PRO A 122 -23.98 0.37 1.74
N ASP A 123 -24.95 1.01 2.41
CA ASP A 123 -24.89 2.38 2.94
C ASP A 123 -23.77 2.59 3.96
N ASP A 124 -23.42 1.57 4.77
CA ASP A 124 -22.46 1.74 5.87
C ASP A 124 -21.00 1.85 5.37
N ARG A 125 -20.61 1.05 4.35
CA ARG A 125 -19.25 1.11 3.77
C ARG A 125 -19.04 2.45 3.06
N SER A 126 -19.97 2.88 2.21
CA SER A 126 -19.85 4.15 1.50
C SER A 126 -19.83 5.35 2.45
N THR A 127 -20.65 5.32 3.50
CA THR A 127 -20.72 6.42 4.47
C THR A 127 -19.44 6.51 5.28
N TRP A 128 -18.94 5.39 5.81
CA TRP A 128 -17.67 5.37 6.55
C TRP A 128 -16.49 5.86 5.69
N ILE A 129 -16.44 5.44 4.41
CA ILE A 129 -15.39 5.91 3.51
C ILE A 129 -15.47 7.42 3.28
N ALA A 130 -16.68 7.96 3.06
CA ALA A 130 -16.85 9.39 2.87
C ALA A 130 -16.42 10.19 4.10
N GLU A 131 -16.67 9.67 5.30
CA GLU A 131 -16.25 10.28 6.57
C GLU A 131 -14.74 10.16 6.82
N ASN A 132 -14.11 9.08 6.36
CA ASN A 132 -12.71 8.76 6.63
C ASN A 132 -11.78 8.93 5.42
N GLU A 133 -12.26 9.49 4.30
CA GLU A 133 -11.52 9.57 3.03
C GLU A 133 -10.16 10.26 3.20
N ASP A 134 -10.12 11.39 3.91
CA ASP A 134 -8.90 12.14 4.16
C ASP A 134 -7.88 11.32 4.96
N ASN A 135 -8.34 10.57 5.96
CA ASN A 135 -7.48 9.71 6.78
C ASN A 135 -6.95 8.52 5.96
N LEU A 136 -7.81 7.88 5.16
CA LEU A 136 -7.43 6.81 4.24
C LEU A 136 -6.39 7.27 3.22
N ASN A 137 -6.60 8.45 2.64
CA ASN A 137 -5.67 9.04 1.68
C ASN A 137 -4.35 9.45 2.36
N ALA A 138 -4.39 10.03 3.56
CA ALA A 138 -3.19 10.37 4.33
C ALA A 138 -2.33 9.13 4.66
N HIS A 139 -2.97 8.05 5.11
CA HIS A 139 -2.28 6.78 5.38
C HIS A 139 -1.70 6.17 4.09
N ALA A 140 -2.49 6.12 3.02
CA ALA A 140 -2.04 5.60 1.73
C ALA A 140 -0.85 6.38 1.18
N ASN A 141 -0.85 7.70 1.31
CA ASN A 141 0.27 8.56 0.92
C ASN A 141 1.54 8.30 1.75
N LEU A 142 1.43 7.90 3.02
CA LEU A 142 2.59 7.48 3.80
C LEU A 142 3.11 6.12 3.33
N VAL A 143 2.22 5.16 3.08
CA VAL A 143 2.61 3.83 2.60
C VAL A 143 3.23 3.91 1.21
N ALA A 144 2.73 4.76 0.32
CA ALA A 144 3.29 5.02 -1.00
C ALA A 144 4.72 5.57 -0.98
N GLN A 145 5.18 6.14 0.14
CA GLN A 145 6.57 6.57 0.30
C GLN A 145 7.52 5.41 0.59
N GLU A 146 7.01 4.24 0.98
CA GLU A 146 7.83 3.06 1.15
C GLU A 146 8.37 2.60 -0.22
N GLU A 147 9.66 2.31 -0.26
CA GLU A 147 10.36 1.83 -1.45
C GLU A 147 10.73 0.34 -1.33
N VAL A 148 10.63 -0.21 -0.11
CA VAL A 148 10.93 -1.61 0.20
C VAL A 148 9.64 -2.41 0.16
N GLY A 149 9.59 -3.42 -0.71
CA GLY A 149 8.52 -4.40 -0.74
C GLY A 149 8.68 -5.47 0.35
N THR A 150 7.57 -5.93 0.90
CA THR A 150 7.51 -7.06 1.84
C THR A 150 7.28 -8.40 1.16
N GLY A 151 6.89 -8.38 -0.12
CA GLY A 151 6.60 -9.58 -0.88
C GLY A 151 7.84 -10.44 -1.03
N ILE A 152 7.76 -11.69 -0.61
CA ILE A 152 8.81 -12.66 -0.84
C ILE A 152 8.72 -13.05 -2.30
N SER A 153 9.81 -12.85 -3.05
CA SER A 153 9.81 -13.25 -4.45
C SER A 153 9.93 -14.77 -4.57
N VAL A 154 8.90 -15.42 -5.11
CA VAL A 154 8.85 -16.87 -5.24
C VAL A 154 8.99 -17.28 -6.70
N ARG A 155 9.62 -18.43 -6.94
CA ARG A 155 9.50 -19.16 -8.21
C ARG A 155 8.30 -20.08 -8.09
N VAL A 156 7.20 -19.67 -8.70
CA VAL A 156 5.93 -20.39 -8.62
C VAL A 156 5.89 -21.46 -9.71
N SER A 157 5.23 -22.58 -9.42
CA SER A 157 5.09 -23.68 -10.38
C SER A 157 4.14 -23.29 -11.52
N GLN A 158 4.27 -23.96 -12.67
CA GLN A 158 3.35 -23.72 -13.80
C GLN A 158 1.89 -24.01 -13.45
N ASP A 159 1.64 -24.95 -12.53
CA ASP A 159 0.29 -25.32 -12.12
C ASP A 159 -0.34 -24.24 -11.21
N GLU A 160 0.44 -23.62 -10.33
CA GLU A 160 -0.02 -22.50 -9.50
C GLU A 160 -0.31 -21.23 -10.31
N ASP A 161 0.53 -20.93 -11.32
CA ASP A 161 0.29 -19.85 -12.29
C ASP A 161 -0.98 -20.11 -13.10
N ARG A 162 -1.17 -21.35 -13.59
CA ARG A 162 -2.39 -21.77 -14.29
C ARG A 162 -3.62 -21.61 -13.41
N GLU A 163 -3.55 -22.04 -12.14
CA GLU A 163 -4.67 -21.95 -11.20
C GLU A 163 -5.08 -20.50 -10.93
N LEU A 164 -4.13 -19.58 -10.80
CA LEU A 164 -4.41 -18.15 -10.67
C LEU A 164 -5.08 -17.60 -11.93
N MET A 165 -4.58 -17.97 -13.12
CA MET A 165 -5.18 -17.54 -14.40
C MET A 165 -6.59 -18.13 -14.60
N GLU A 166 -6.85 -19.35 -14.14
CA GLU A 166 -8.18 -19.95 -14.14
C GLU A 166 -9.15 -19.20 -13.23
N ARG A 167 -8.71 -18.75 -12.05
CA ARG A 167 -9.51 -17.85 -11.20
C ARG A 167 -9.83 -16.56 -11.95
N LEU A 168 -8.83 -15.94 -12.57
CA LEU A 168 -9.03 -14.67 -13.27
C LEU A 168 -10.05 -14.81 -14.40
N ALA A 169 -9.91 -15.86 -15.21
CA ALA A 169 -10.83 -16.14 -16.30
C ALA A 169 -12.26 -16.43 -15.80
N ARG A 170 -12.41 -17.14 -14.68
CA ARG A 170 -13.71 -17.43 -14.05
C ARG A 170 -14.46 -16.16 -13.66
N GLU A 171 -13.74 -15.15 -13.17
CA GLU A 171 -14.32 -13.86 -12.77
C GLU A 171 -14.39 -12.83 -13.91
N GLY A 172 -13.98 -13.21 -15.13
CA GLY A 172 -14.03 -12.34 -16.32
C GLY A 172 -12.97 -11.24 -16.34
N GLY A 173 -11.87 -11.40 -15.61
CA GLY A 173 -10.78 -10.42 -15.61
C GLY A 173 -10.02 -10.38 -16.94
N LYS A 174 -9.58 -9.18 -17.31
CA LYS A 174 -8.86 -8.92 -18.56
C LYS A 174 -7.37 -9.17 -18.37
N SER A 175 -6.69 -9.31 -19.51
CA SER A 175 -5.24 -9.32 -19.61
C SER A 175 -4.72 -8.11 -20.39
N GLY A 176 -3.46 -7.74 -20.15
CA GLY A 176 -2.89 -6.54 -20.75
C GLY A 176 -1.37 -6.47 -20.68
N VAL A 177 -0.82 -5.37 -21.20
CA VAL A 177 0.63 -5.09 -21.20
C VAL A 177 1.19 -4.92 -19.79
N VAL A 178 0.39 -4.41 -18.85
CA VAL A 178 0.66 -4.48 -17.41
C VAL A 178 -0.56 -5.08 -16.73
N GLN A 179 -0.36 -6.15 -15.99
CA GLN A 179 -1.44 -6.84 -15.27
C GLN A 179 -0.94 -7.23 -13.89
N ILE A 180 -1.73 -6.91 -12.87
CA ILE A 180 -1.42 -7.18 -11.47
C ILE A 180 -2.61 -7.95 -10.90
N SER A 181 -2.38 -9.19 -10.49
CA SER A 181 -3.44 -10.07 -9.99
C SER A 181 -3.10 -10.56 -8.59
N LEU A 182 -4.03 -10.37 -7.64
CA LEU A 182 -3.91 -10.77 -6.25
C LEU A 182 -4.83 -11.96 -5.98
N ALA A 183 -4.33 -13.07 -5.43
CA ALA A 183 -5.13 -14.24 -5.11
C ALA A 183 -4.83 -14.74 -3.69
N TRP A 184 -5.86 -15.21 -2.98
CA TRP A 184 -5.73 -15.79 -1.63
C TRP A 184 -6.72 -16.95 -1.45
N ASP A 185 -6.58 -17.68 -0.34
CA ASP A 185 -7.34 -18.92 -0.07
C ASP A 185 -8.21 -18.82 1.21
N ASP A 186 -8.90 -17.69 1.35
CA ASP A 186 -9.79 -17.38 2.48
C ASP A 186 -11.03 -16.62 1.99
N TYR A 187 -12.09 -16.59 2.79
CA TYR A 187 -13.26 -15.73 2.56
C TYR A 187 -13.04 -14.28 2.93
N ASN A 188 -11.97 -13.97 3.66
CA ASN A 188 -11.57 -12.61 4.02
C ASN A 188 -11.48 -11.66 2.81
N ASP A 189 -11.65 -10.37 3.08
CA ASP A 189 -11.54 -9.29 2.10
C ASP A 189 -10.11 -8.75 2.10
N LEU A 190 -9.37 -8.99 1.00
CA LEU A 190 -8.06 -8.40 0.77
C LEU A 190 -8.17 -7.42 -0.38
N ASP A 191 -7.80 -6.16 -0.13
CA ASP A 191 -7.85 -5.08 -1.12
C ASP A 191 -6.46 -4.82 -1.70
N MET A 192 -6.40 -4.72 -3.03
CA MET A 192 -5.22 -4.27 -3.77
C MET A 192 -5.26 -2.76 -3.98
N HIS A 193 -4.10 -2.13 -3.74
CA HIS A 193 -3.88 -0.72 -4.03
C HIS A 193 -2.71 -0.58 -5.00
N VAL A 194 -2.96 0.03 -6.17
CA VAL A 194 -1.91 0.31 -7.16
C VAL A 194 -1.70 1.80 -7.27
N PHE A 195 -0.52 2.28 -6.85
CA PHE A 195 -0.08 3.65 -7.05
C PHE A 195 0.55 3.75 -8.43
N CYS A 196 -0.07 4.54 -9.29
CA CYS A 196 0.28 4.66 -10.70
C CYS A 196 1.32 5.77 -10.91
N PRO A 197 2.06 5.75 -12.03
CA PRO A 197 2.97 6.84 -12.39
C PRO A 197 2.31 8.22 -12.49
N SER A 198 1.00 8.28 -12.77
CA SER A 198 0.24 9.53 -12.77
C SER A 198 0.11 10.19 -11.39
N GLY A 199 0.43 9.46 -10.32
CA GLY A 199 0.20 9.87 -8.94
C GLY A 199 -1.16 9.42 -8.39
N GLU A 200 -2.02 8.84 -9.23
CA GLU A 200 -3.31 8.30 -8.80
C GLU A 200 -3.16 6.93 -8.15
N ARG A 201 -4.08 6.62 -7.23
CA ARG A 201 -4.22 5.31 -6.61
C ARG A 201 -5.44 4.60 -7.19
N ILE A 202 -5.22 3.44 -7.79
CA ILE A 202 -6.28 2.49 -8.15
C ILE A 202 -6.58 1.63 -6.93
N TYR A 203 -7.85 1.57 -6.53
CA TYR A 203 -8.36 0.74 -5.45
C TYR A 203 -9.90 0.68 -5.56
N PHE A 204 -10.57 -0.05 -4.67
CA PHE A 204 -12.01 -0.29 -4.76
C PHE A 204 -12.87 1.01 -4.90
N ASN A 205 -12.48 2.13 -4.26
CA ASN A 205 -13.19 3.41 -4.35
C ASN A 205 -12.63 4.38 -5.42
N ASN A 206 -11.59 3.98 -6.16
CA ASN A 206 -11.13 4.64 -7.38
C ASN A 206 -10.65 3.59 -8.39
N ARG A 207 -11.60 2.94 -9.07
CA ARG A 207 -11.31 1.74 -9.87
C ARG A 207 -10.62 2.03 -11.20
N LYS A 208 -10.61 3.28 -11.68
CA LYS A 208 -10.01 3.67 -12.96
C LYS A 208 -9.09 4.84 -12.76
N SER A 209 -7.86 4.76 -13.26
CA SER A 209 -6.95 5.90 -13.31
C SER A 209 -7.06 6.63 -14.65
N ASN A 210 -6.73 7.93 -14.65
CA ASN A 210 -6.64 8.72 -15.87
C ASN A 210 -5.52 8.23 -16.79
N CYS A 211 -4.54 7.49 -16.26
CA CYS A 211 -3.49 6.85 -17.04
C CYS A 211 -3.85 5.43 -17.53
N GLY A 212 -5.14 5.10 -17.61
CA GLY A 212 -5.65 3.92 -18.31
C GLY A 212 -5.70 2.61 -17.53
N GLY A 213 -5.35 2.63 -16.23
CA GLY A 213 -5.41 1.43 -15.40
C GLY A 213 -6.81 1.19 -14.86
N GLU A 214 -7.23 -0.06 -14.77
CA GLU A 214 -8.57 -0.46 -14.30
C GLU A 214 -8.49 -1.61 -13.30
N LEU A 215 -9.09 -1.46 -12.12
CA LEU A 215 -9.45 -2.56 -11.21
C LEU A 215 -10.73 -3.23 -11.75
N ASP A 216 -10.56 -4.25 -12.60
CA ASP A 216 -11.67 -4.89 -13.31
C ASP A 216 -12.31 -6.03 -12.51
N VAL A 217 -11.51 -6.73 -11.68
CA VAL A 217 -11.98 -7.74 -10.73
C VAL A 217 -11.66 -7.32 -9.30
N ASP A 218 -12.69 -7.31 -8.46
CA ASP A 218 -12.66 -7.02 -7.02
C ASP A 218 -13.58 -8.08 -6.38
N MET A 219 -13.03 -8.89 -5.48
CA MET A 219 -13.71 -10.04 -4.89
C MET A 219 -13.66 -9.99 -3.37
N ASN A 220 -14.68 -10.62 -2.78
CA ASN A 220 -14.82 -10.79 -1.34
C ASN A 220 -15.17 -9.56 -0.49
N VAL A 221 -15.58 -8.43 -1.12
CA VAL A 221 -16.38 -7.38 -0.45
C VAL A 221 -17.49 -7.98 0.42
N ARG A 222 -18.14 -9.04 -0.10
CA ARG A 222 -18.92 -10.02 0.68
C ARG A 222 -18.25 -11.39 0.55
N PRO A 223 -18.29 -12.27 1.58
CA PRO A 223 -17.51 -13.51 1.62
C PRO A 223 -18.06 -14.58 0.65
N LYS A 224 -17.87 -14.38 -0.66
CA LYS A 224 -18.46 -15.18 -1.74
C LYS A 224 -17.65 -16.42 -2.07
N SER A 225 -16.31 -16.33 -2.02
CA SER A 225 -15.42 -17.39 -2.50
C SER A 225 -14.27 -17.65 -1.53
N LYS A 226 -13.82 -18.92 -1.47
CA LYS A 226 -12.54 -19.31 -0.85
C LYS A 226 -11.37 -19.27 -1.80
N LYS A 227 -11.62 -19.02 -3.08
CA LYS A 227 -10.61 -18.84 -4.11
C LYS A 227 -10.75 -17.49 -4.80
N PRO A 228 -10.80 -16.39 -4.03
CA PRO A 228 -10.92 -15.05 -4.58
C PRO A 228 -9.71 -14.64 -5.41
N ILE A 229 -9.92 -13.61 -6.22
CA ILE A 229 -8.91 -12.93 -7.00
C ILE A 229 -9.30 -11.46 -7.19
N GLU A 230 -8.34 -10.55 -7.15
CA GLU A 230 -8.48 -9.19 -7.68
C GLU A 230 -7.53 -8.97 -8.86
N ASN A 231 -7.86 -8.01 -9.72
CA ASN A 231 -7.04 -7.72 -10.89
C ASN A 231 -7.06 -6.22 -11.26
N VAL A 232 -5.87 -5.65 -11.44
CA VAL A 232 -5.66 -4.33 -12.04
C VAL A 232 -4.90 -4.50 -13.34
N VAL A 233 -5.38 -3.85 -14.40
CA VAL A 233 -4.88 -4.06 -15.76
C VAL A 233 -4.77 -2.76 -16.54
N TRP A 234 -3.72 -2.69 -17.36
CA TRP A 234 -3.58 -1.80 -18.51
C TRP A 234 -3.57 -2.68 -19.75
N THR A 235 -4.66 -2.66 -20.54
CA THR A 235 -4.86 -3.58 -21.66
C THR A 235 -3.85 -3.35 -22.77
N ASP A 236 -3.78 -2.12 -23.28
CA ASP A 236 -3.06 -1.81 -24.53
C ASP A 236 -1.77 -1.04 -24.28
N GLU A 237 -1.84 0.03 -23.47
CA GLU A 237 -0.70 0.86 -23.13
C GLU A 237 -0.65 1.13 -21.63
N ALA A 238 0.56 1.10 -21.07
CA ALA A 238 0.83 1.46 -19.69
C ALA A 238 1.85 2.61 -19.65
N PRO A 239 1.62 3.67 -18.84
CA PRO A 239 2.53 4.81 -18.76
C PRO A 239 3.91 4.42 -18.20
N ASP A 240 4.94 5.13 -18.64
CA ASP A 240 6.25 5.00 -18.03
C ASP A 240 6.29 5.59 -16.63
N GLY A 241 7.17 5.05 -15.80
CA GLY A 241 7.39 5.52 -14.44
C GLY A 241 7.22 4.43 -13.39
N GLU A 242 7.09 4.85 -12.14
CA GLU A 242 7.07 3.96 -10.99
C GLU A 242 5.64 3.52 -10.65
N TYR A 243 5.47 2.21 -10.50
CA TYR A 243 4.28 1.55 -10.01
C TYR A 243 4.59 0.96 -8.64
N LYS A 244 3.68 1.16 -7.68
CA LYS A 244 3.78 0.54 -6.36
C LYS A 244 2.52 -0.23 -6.03
N ILE A 245 2.68 -1.44 -5.54
CA ILE A 245 1.58 -2.35 -5.25
C ILE A 245 1.54 -2.59 -3.75
N GLY A 246 0.48 -2.09 -3.11
CA GLY A 246 0.13 -2.39 -1.73
C GLY A 246 -1.01 -3.39 -1.66
N VAL A 247 -1.04 -4.18 -0.60
CA VAL A 247 -2.17 -5.06 -0.27
C VAL A 247 -2.57 -4.80 1.18
N HIS A 248 -3.88 -4.74 1.42
CA HIS A 248 -4.45 -4.47 2.73
C HIS A 248 -5.47 -5.55 3.10
N PHE A 249 -5.42 -6.03 4.34
CA PHE A 249 -6.44 -6.92 4.87
C PHE A 249 -7.60 -6.08 5.39
N TYR A 250 -8.49 -5.70 4.46
CA TYR A 250 -9.56 -4.74 4.70
C TYR A 250 -10.60 -5.24 5.70
N LYS A 251 -11.04 -6.50 5.57
CA LYS A 251 -12.09 -7.04 6.44
C LYS A 251 -11.95 -8.52 6.73
N HIS A 252 -11.96 -8.85 8.02
CA HIS A 252 -12.10 -10.21 8.51
C HIS A 252 -13.57 -10.63 8.58
N HIS A 253 -13.99 -11.52 7.68
CA HIS A 253 -15.37 -12.00 7.63
C HIS A 253 -15.62 -13.08 8.70
N ARG A 254 -16.76 -13.00 9.40
CA ARG A 254 -17.19 -13.99 10.42
C ARG A 254 -17.76 -15.26 9.76
N LYS A 255 -16.95 -15.96 8.96
CA LYS A 255 -17.31 -17.26 8.37
C LYS A 255 -16.50 -18.39 8.97
N ARG A 256 -17.04 -19.61 8.92
CA ARG A 256 -16.38 -20.78 9.48
C ARG A 256 -15.00 -21.00 8.82
N ARG A 257 -13.95 -21.08 9.65
CA ARG A 257 -12.53 -21.28 9.27
C ARG A 257 -11.82 -20.06 8.65
N THR A 258 -12.42 -18.87 8.66
CA THR A 258 -11.64 -17.65 8.37
C THR A 258 -10.63 -17.41 9.49
N LYS A 259 -9.49 -16.81 9.15
CA LYS A 259 -8.40 -16.52 10.08
C LYS A 259 -8.12 -15.02 10.10
N ARG A 260 -7.63 -14.51 11.24
CA ARG A 260 -7.11 -13.13 11.34
C ARG A 260 -5.75 -12.93 10.65
N THR A 261 -5.15 -13.99 10.12
CA THR A 261 -4.00 -13.91 9.20
C THR A 261 -4.37 -14.53 7.86
N CYS A 262 -3.93 -13.93 6.77
CA CYS A 262 -4.24 -14.38 5.42
C CYS A 262 -2.99 -14.38 4.55
N GLN A 263 -2.70 -15.53 3.94
CA GLN A 263 -1.64 -15.65 2.95
C GLN A 263 -2.17 -15.28 1.58
N PHE A 264 -1.33 -14.59 0.80
CA PHE A 264 -1.68 -14.15 -0.55
C PHE A 264 -0.55 -14.47 -1.53
N ARG A 265 -0.94 -14.53 -2.81
CA ARG A 265 -0.06 -14.57 -3.98
C ARG A 265 -0.37 -13.35 -4.83
N LEU A 266 0.68 -12.64 -5.24
CA LEU A 266 0.61 -11.48 -6.13
C LEU A 266 1.41 -11.77 -7.39
N ARG A 267 0.74 -11.69 -8.54
CA ARG A 267 1.33 -11.88 -9.86
C ARG A 267 1.37 -10.56 -10.60
N VAL A 268 2.57 -10.17 -11.03
CA VAL A 268 2.83 -8.94 -11.79
C VAL A 268 3.36 -9.30 -13.17
N VAL A 269 2.57 -9.03 -14.21
CA VAL A 269 2.99 -9.13 -15.62
C VAL A 269 3.35 -7.76 -16.15
N THR A 270 4.51 -7.67 -16.79
CA THR A 270 4.96 -6.49 -17.53
C THR A 270 5.49 -6.91 -18.89
N TYR A 271 4.80 -6.53 -19.97
CA TYR A 271 5.13 -6.85 -21.36
C TYR A 271 5.51 -8.32 -21.57
N GLY A 272 4.68 -9.23 -21.05
CA GLY A 272 4.85 -10.68 -21.14
C GLY A 272 5.82 -11.30 -20.13
N GLN A 273 6.46 -10.51 -19.26
CA GLN A 273 7.28 -11.02 -18.17
C GLN A 273 6.46 -11.09 -16.88
N ALA A 274 6.16 -12.30 -16.41
CA ALA A 274 5.52 -12.51 -15.12
C ALA A 274 6.56 -12.54 -13.98
N LYS A 275 6.20 -11.95 -12.85
CA LYS A 275 6.92 -12.04 -11.58
C LYS A 275 5.94 -12.23 -10.45
N GLU A 276 6.23 -13.17 -9.57
CA GLU A 276 5.34 -13.52 -8.47
C GLU A 276 5.95 -13.25 -7.11
N TYR A 277 5.08 -12.87 -6.19
CA TYR A 277 5.36 -12.58 -4.80
C TYR A 277 4.34 -13.29 -3.92
N SER A 278 4.79 -13.76 -2.76
CA SER A 278 3.90 -14.25 -1.72
C SER A 278 4.10 -13.46 -0.43
N GLY A 279 3.08 -13.40 0.40
CA GLY A 279 3.20 -12.83 1.74
C GLY A 279 2.06 -13.26 2.63
N GLU A 280 2.09 -12.74 3.85
CA GLU A 280 1.05 -12.91 4.85
C GLU A 280 0.67 -11.54 5.39
N LEU A 281 -0.62 -11.34 5.64
CA LEU A 281 -1.17 -10.12 6.23
C LEU A 281 -1.95 -10.49 7.49
N THR A 282 -1.96 -9.59 8.46
CA THR A 282 -2.78 -9.71 9.68
C THR A 282 -3.88 -8.66 9.65
N HIS A 283 -5.09 -9.06 10.04
CA HIS A 283 -6.21 -8.13 10.17
C HIS A 283 -5.91 -7.04 11.21
N GLY A 284 -6.20 -5.79 10.86
CA GLY A 284 -5.91 -4.62 11.70
C GLY A 284 -4.53 -4.01 11.50
N ASP A 285 -3.62 -4.69 10.79
CA ASP A 285 -2.36 -4.09 10.37
C ASP A 285 -2.61 -3.08 9.22
N PRO A 286 -1.78 -2.02 9.12
CA PRO A 286 -1.84 -1.10 8.00
C PRO A 286 -1.53 -1.80 6.67
N MET A 287 -1.92 -1.16 5.58
CA MET A 287 -1.57 -1.60 4.23
C MET A 287 -0.06 -1.87 4.10
N SER A 288 0.27 -3.04 3.56
CA SER A 288 1.64 -3.48 3.34
C SER A 288 2.07 -3.19 1.90
N MET A 289 3.22 -2.54 1.73
CA MET A 289 3.84 -2.36 0.41
C MET A 289 4.45 -3.69 -0.02
N ILE A 290 3.89 -4.35 -1.03
CA ILE A 290 4.31 -5.69 -1.44
C ILE A 290 5.48 -5.61 -2.41
N THR A 291 5.39 -4.77 -3.42
CA THR A 291 6.46 -4.60 -4.41
C THR A 291 6.31 -3.30 -5.18
N SER A 292 7.34 -2.92 -5.92
CA SER A 292 7.32 -1.82 -6.88
C SER A 292 8.10 -2.18 -8.13
N PHE A 293 7.80 -1.52 -9.23
CA PHE A 293 8.60 -1.58 -10.43
C PHE A 293 8.57 -0.26 -11.19
N VAL A 294 9.62 0.01 -11.96
CA VAL A 294 9.71 1.14 -12.87
C VAL A 294 9.67 0.61 -14.29
N LEU A 295 8.72 1.13 -15.07
CA LEU A 295 8.62 0.89 -16.50
C LEU A 295 9.31 2.03 -17.26
N ILE A 296 10.14 1.69 -18.24
CA ILE A 296 10.82 2.63 -19.12
C ILE A 296 10.65 2.11 -20.56
N LYS A 297 10.04 2.92 -21.44
CA LYS A 297 10.00 2.65 -22.89
C LYS A 297 11.42 2.56 -23.46
N PRO A 298 11.65 1.68 -24.45
CA PRO A 298 12.90 1.72 -25.21
C PRO A 298 12.99 3.07 -25.95
N ASP A 299 14.20 3.63 -26.06
CA ASP A 299 14.42 4.84 -26.86
C ASP A 299 13.95 4.58 -28.30
N GLU A 300 13.06 5.43 -28.81
CA GLU A 300 12.73 5.46 -30.24
C GLU A 300 13.91 6.13 -30.95
N GLU A 301 14.67 5.37 -31.75
CA GLU A 301 15.68 5.97 -32.64
C GLU A 301 14.93 6.86 -33.66
N GLU A 302 15.18 8.19 -33.59
CA GLU A 302 14.79 9.17 -34.62
C GLU A 302 15.40 8.86 -36.00
#